data_AF-A0A3D0NPV4-F1
#
_entry.id   AF-A0A3D0NPV4-F1
#
_cell.length_a   1.000
_cell.length_b   1.000
_cell.length_c   1.000
_cell.angle_alpha   90.00
_cell.angle_beta   90.00
_cell.angle_gamma   90.00
#
_symmetry.space_group_name_H-M   'P 1'
#
loop_
_entity.id
_entity.type
_entity.pdbx_description
1 polymer ?
#
loop_
_entity_poly.entity_id
_entity_poly.type
_entity_poly.pdbx_seq_one_letter_code
_entity_poly.pdbx_strand_id
1 'polypeptide(L)'
;MKKITLPLTDDVIKDLHAGDSVLLTGTVITGRDAAHKRLYELLQKGEPLPVNIEGEVIYYVGPAPAKPGHAVGPAGPTSSYRMDKYTPALLDRGLKGMIGKGARNEAVIESMKKNGVVYFAA
;
A
#
# COMPACT_ATOMS: atom_id res chain seq x y z
N MET A 1 -6.11 -18.32 9.16
CA MET A 1 -5.71 -16.89 9.10
C MET A 1 -4.21 -16.80 9.37
N LYS A 2 -3.42 -16.33 8.39
CA LYS A 2 -1.96 -16.22 8.50
C LYS A 2 -1.60 -14.95 9.29
N LYS A 3 -0.62 -15.02 10.19
CA LYS A 3 -0.13 -13.85 10.96
C LYS A 3 1.17 -13.38 10.34
N ILE A 4 1.25 -12.11 9.97
CA ILE A 4 2.38 -11.54 9.25
C ILE A 4 2.88 -10.32 10.02
N THR A 5 4.19 -10.29 10.28
CA THR A 5 4.85 -9.13 10.86
C THR A 5 5.53 -8.35 9.75
N LEU A 6 5.34 -7.03 9.74
CA LEU A 6 5.98 -6.11 8.80
C LEU A 6 7.38 -5.71 9.29
N PRO A 7 8.34 -5.41 8.40
CA PRO A 7 8.21 -5.27 6.94
C PRO A 7 8.00 -6.62 6.22
N LEU A 8 7.40 -6.58 5.02
CA LEU A 8 7.19 -7.78 4.22
C LEU A 8 8.54 -8.30 3.68
N THR A 9 8.75 -9.61 3.79
CA THR A 9 9.87 -10.30 3.14
C THR A 9 9.39 -10.98 1.87
N ASP A 10 10.32 -11.23 0.93
CA ASP A 10 10.01 -11.94 -0.30
C ASP A 10 9.48 -13.36 -0.05
N ASP A 11 9.95 -14.03 1.02
CA ASP A 11 9.49 -15.36 1.38
C ASP A 11 8.03 -15.35 1.87
N VAL A 12 7.65 -14.35 2.67
CA VAL A 12 6.25 -14.16 3.06
C VAL A 12 5.39 -13.90 1.83
N ILE A 13 5.85 -13.07 0.89
CA ILE A 13 5.11 -12.74 -0.33
C ILE A 13 4.90 -14.00 -1.19
N LYS A 14 5.93 -14.84 -1.35
CA LYS A 14 5.85 -16.09 -2.13
C LYS A 14 4.91 -17.13 -1.53
N ASP A 15 4.72 -17.13 -0.21
CA ASP A 15 3.81 -18.05 0.48
C ASP A 15 2.33 -17.60 0.43
N LEU A 16 2.08 -16.33 0.09
CA LEU A 16 0.73 -15.78 0.03
C LEU A 16 -0.01 -16.13 -1.25
N HIS A 17 -1.27 -16.54 -1.10
CA HIS A 17 -2.16 -16.83 -2.20
C HIS A 17 -3.39 -15.90 -2.15
N ALA A 18 -3.94 -15.56 -3.32
CA ALA A 18 -5.18 -14.78 -3.38
C ALA A 18 -6.31 -15.52 -2.65
N GLY A 19 -7.00 -14.82 -1.75
CA GLY A 19 -8.03 -15.39 -0.88
C GLY A 19 -7.55 -15.75 0.53
N ASP A 20 -6.24 -15.74 0.79
CA ASP A 20 -5.70 -15.92 2.14
C ASP A 20 -6.20 -14.80 3.08
N SER A 21 -6.76 -15.20 4.22
CA SER A 21 -7.05 -14.27 5.32
C SER A 21 -5.80 -14.02 6.14
N VAL A 22 -5.40 -12.76 6.28
CA VAL A 22 -4.18 -12.36 6.99
C VAL A 22 -4.47 -11.44 8.17
N LEU A 23 -3.60 -11.48 9.17
CA LEU A 23 -3.51 -10.49 10.24
C LEU A 23 -2.12 -9.85 10.18
N LEU A 24 -2.07 -8.55 9.87
CA LEU A 24 -0.84 -7.78 9.77
C LEU A 24 -0.49 -7.14 11.12
N THR A 25 0.78 -7.14 11.49
CA THR A 25 1.31 -6.48 12.69
C THR A 25 2.59 -5.73 12.34
N GLY A 26 2.72 -4.47 12.76
CA GLY A 26 3.90 -3.64 12.50
C GLY A 26 3.54 -2.25 11.99
N THR A 27 4.48 -1.60 11.31
CA THR A 27 4.33 -0.23 10.80
C THR A 27 3.91 -0.24 9.33
N VAL A 28 3.05 0.71 8.96
CA VAL A 28 2.67 0.99 7.57
C VAL A 28 2.73 2.49 7.32
N ILE A 29 2.95 2.88 6.07
CA ILE A 29 2.77 4.26 5.61
C ILE A 29 1.29 4.47 5.28
N THR A 30 0.71 5.61 5.62
CA THR A 30 -0.65 5.96 5.17
C THR A 30 -0.60 6.98 4.05
N GLY A 31 -1.40 6.79 3.01
CA GLY A 31 -1.49 7.76 1.91
C GLY A 31 -2.58 7.41 0.92
N ARG A 32 -3.26 8.43 0.39
CA ARG A 32 -4.31 8.28 -0.64
C ARG A 32 -4.05 9.21 -1.83
N ASP A 33 -5.10 9.72 -2.45
CA ASP A 33 -5.12 10.51 -3.68
C ASP A 33 -4.02 11.59 -3.77
N ALA A 34 -4.00 12.57 -2.85
CA ALA A 34 -3.06 13.70 -2.90
C ALA A 34 -1.60 13.27 -2.65
N ALA A 35 -1.39 12.32 -1.75
CA ALA A 35 -0.06 11.78 -1.47
C ALA A 35 0.49 11.05 -2.71
N HIS A 36 -0.30 10.16 -3.32
CA HIS A 36 0.11 9.41 -4.51
C HIS A 36 0.38 10.33 -5.69
N LYS A 37 -0.46 11.34 -5.92
CA LYS A 37 -0.24 12.33 -6.97
C LYS A 37 1.11 13.04 -6.78
N ARG A 38 1.40 13.52 -5.56
CA ARG A 38 2.67 14.20 -5.25
C ARG A 38 3.88 13.28 -5.45
N LEU A 39 3.83 12.05 -4.93
CA LEU A 39 4.93 11.09 -5.08
C LEU A 39 5.17 10.78 -6.57
N TYR A 40 4.10 10.56 -7.33
CA TYR A 40 4.18 10.33 -8.77
C TYR A 40 4.80 11.50 -9.52
N GLU A 41 4.35 12.74 -9.24
CA GLU A 41 4.90 13.94 -9.88
C GLU A 41 6.39 14.13 -9.60
N LEU A 42 6.86 13.83 -8.38
CA LEU A 42 8.28 13.84 -8.04
C LEU A 42 9.06 12.80 -8.85
N LEU A 43 8.54 11.57 -8.97
CA LEU A 43 9.17 10.54 -9.79
C LEU A 43 9.27 10.93 -11.26
N GLN A 44 8.24 11.57 -11.81
CA GLN A 44 8.27 12.05 -13.21
C GLN A 44 9.32 13.14 -13.44
N LYS A 45 9.63 13.93 -12.41
CA LYS A 45 10.69 14.96 -12.46
C LYS A 45 12.08 14.42 -12.13
N GLY A 46 12.20 13.15 -11.77
CA GLY A 46 13.46 12.57 -11.27
C GLY A 46 13.89 13.13 -9.91
N GLU A 47 12.96 13.72 -9.15
CA GLU A 47 13.21 14.28 -7.83
C GLU A 47 13.13 13.19 -6.74
N PRO A 48 13.88 13.34 -5.63
CA PRO A 48 13.82 12.38 -4.53
C PRO A 48 12.44 12.38 -3.87
N LEU A 49 12.00 11.20 -3.42
CA LEU A 49 10.79 11.07 -2.64
C LEU A 49 11.01 11.64 -1.22
N PRO A 50 9.98 12.27 -0.62
CA PRO A 50 10.07 12.81 0.74
C PRO A 50 10.09 11.71 1.82
N VAL A 51 9.86 10.45 1.43
CA VAL A 51 9.87 9.27 2.30
C VAL A 51 10.50 8.12 1.51
N ASN A 52 11.25 7.25 2.18
CA ASN A 52 11.67 5.98 1.56
C ASN A 52 10.48 5.01 1.57
N ILE A 53 10.13 4.47 0.39
CA ILE A 53 9.02 3.52 0.23
C ILE A 53 9.50 2.10 -0.09
N GLU A 54 10.81 1.89 -0.22
CA GLU A 54 11.39 0.59 -0.51
C GLU A 54 11.15 -0.37 0.67
N GLY A 55 10.52 -1.52 0.38
CA GLY A 55 10.14 -2.52 1.39
C GLY A 55 8.87 -2.19 2.19
N GLU A 56 8.30 -1.02 1.99
CA GLU A 56 7.17 -0.52 2.78
C GLU A 56 5.81 -1.02 2.27
N VAL A 57 4.80 -0.89 3.14
CA VAL A 57 3.39 -1.13 2.81
C VAL A 57 2.63 0.18 2.96
N ILE A 58 1.88 0.57 1.93
CA ILE A 58 1.01 1.76 1.98
C ILE A 58 -0.44 1.36 2.24
N TYR A 59 -1.02 1.91 3.31
CA TYR A 59 -2.44 1.83 3.61
C TYR A 59 -3.20 3.04 3.05
N TYR A 60 -4.16 2.75 2.17
CA TYR A 60 -5.05 3.75 1.56
C TYR A 60 -6.15 4.16 2.52
N VAL A 61 -5.81 5.06 3.45
CA VAL A 61 -6.70 5.52 4.51
C VAL A 61 -6.66 7.04 4.66
N GLY A 62 -7.79 7.60 5.10
CA GLY A 62 -7.87 8.94 5.65
C GLY A 62 -8.53 8.84 7.02
N PRO A 63 -7.76 8.72 8.11
CA PRO A 63 -8.34 8.51 9.43
C PRO A 63 -9.15 9.73 9.87
N ALA A 64 -10.29 9.48 10.50
CA ALA A 64 -11.04 10.53 11.18
C ALA A 64 -10.29 11.04 12.42
N PRO A 65 -10.65 12.23 12.94
CA PRO A 65 -10.06 12.76 14.16
C PRO A 65 -10.19 11.78 15.33
N ALA A 66 -9.12 11.64 16.12
CA ALA A 66 -9.13 10.80 17.31
C ALA A 66 -9.96 11.45 18.43
N LYS A 67 -10.71 10.63 19.16
CA LYS A 67 -11.33 11.05 20.43
C LYS A 67 -10.26 11.11 21.54
N PRO A 68 -10.48 11.88 22.63
CA PRO A 68 -9.57 11.87 23.77
C PRO A 68 -9.27 10.44 24.26
N GLY A 69 -8.00 10.16 24.56
CA GLY A 69 -7.53 8.84 25.01
C GLY A 69 -7.36 7.78 23.90
N HIS A 70 -7.64 8.12 22.64
CA HIS A 70 -7.45 7.20 21.50
C HIS A 70 -6.29 7.65 20.62
N ALA A 71 -5.47 6.71 20.14
CA ALA A 71 -4.34 7.01 19.28
C ALA A 71 -4.75 7.46 17.87
N VAL A 72 -5.88 6.95 17.36
CA VAL A 72 -6.41 7.26 16.02
C VAL A 72 -7.93 7.20 16.03
N GLY A 73 -8.60 8.01 15.21
CA GLY A 73 -10.03 7.86 14.95
C GLY A 73 -10.32 6.69 13.99
N PRO A 74 -11.58 6.51 13.58
CA PRO A 74 -11.95 5.51 12.59
C PRO A 74 -11.06 5.58 11.34
N ALA A 75 -10.43 4.46 10.98
CA ALA A 75 -9.40 4.37 9.95
C ALA A 75 -9.75 3.26 8.94
N GLY A 76 -10.93 3.35 8.32
CA GLY A 76 -11.37 2.40 7.29
C GLY A 76 -10.75 2.67 5.90
N PRO A 77 -10.63 1.64 5.05
CA PRO A 77 -9.98 1.76 3.74
C PRO A 77 -10.79 2.61 2.76
N THR A 78 -10.08 3.19 1.81
CA THR A 78 -10.66 3.87 0.66
C THR A 78 -10.49 3.07 -0.62
N SER A 79 -11.30 3.37 -1.63
CA SER A 79 -11.30 2.65 -2.91
C SER A 79 -9.94 2.77 -3.62
N SER A 80 -9.30 1.62 -3.86
CA SER A 80 -7.94 1.52 -4.37
C SER A 80 -7.77 1.99 -5.81
N TYR A 81 -8.82 1.83 -6.64
CA TYR A 81 -8.78 2.20 -8.06
C TYR A 81 -8.37 3.66 -8.31
N ARG A 82 -8.61 4.56 -7.33
CA ARG A 82 -8.24 5.98 -7.45
C ARG A 82 -6.72 6.21 -7.47
N MET A 83 -5.94 5.23 -7.00
CA MET A 83 -4.48 5.25 -6.99
C MET A 83 -3.86 4.47 -8.17
N ASP A 84 -4.67 3.81 -9.01
CA ASP A 84 -4.16 2.92 -10.07
C ASP A 84 -3.27 3.63 -11.08
N LYS A 85 -3.56 4.89 -11.41
CA LYS A 85 -2.73 5.69 -12.31
C LYS A 85 -1.29 5.86 -11.79
N TYR A 86 -1.13 5.94 -10.47
CA TYR A 86 0.16 6.27 -9.83
C TYR A 86 0.91 5.02 -9.36
N THR A 87 0.16 3.96 -9.04
CA THR A 87 0.67 2.78 -8.36
C THR A 87 1.84 2.10 -9.09
N PRO A 88 1.77 1.82 -10.41
CA PRO A 88 2.87 1.11 -11.08
C PRO A 88 4.24 1.79 -10.92
N ALA A 89 4.28 3.12 -10.96
CA ALA A 89 5.51 3.88 -10.76
C ALA A 89 6.07 3.75 -9.34
N LEU A 90 5.20 3.63 -8.33
CA LEU A 90 5.60 3.41 -6.94
C LEU A 90 6.07 1.97 -6.70
N LEU A 91 5.43 0.98 -7.34
CA LEU A 91 5.84 -0.43 -7.28
C LEU A 91 7.24 -0.60 -7.88
N ASP A 92 7.50 0.04 -9.01
CA ASP A 92 8.81 0.05 -9.65
C ASP A 92 9.90 0.74 -8.80
N ARG A 93 9.53 1.45 -7.72
CA ARG A 93 10.44 2.04 -6.72
C ARG A 93 10.50 1.26 -5.41
N GLY A 94 10.05 0.01 -5.40
CA GLY A 94 10.25 -0.92 -4.28
C GLY A 94 9.14 -0.94 -3.26
N LEU A 95 7.99 -0.30 -3.51
CA LEU A 95 6.82 -0.46 -2.64
C LEU A 95 6.39 -1.93 -2.61
N LYS A 96 6.38 -2.56 -1.43
CA LYS A 96 6.17 -4.02 -1.28
C LYS A 96 4.75 -4.45 -0.99
N GLY A 97 3.89 -3.54 -0.53
CA GLY A 97 2.48 -3.88 -0.33
C GLY A 97 1.54 -2.69 -0.35
N MET A 98 0.27 -3.01 -0.52
CA MET A 98 -0.81 -2.03 -0.52
C MET A 98 -1.99 -2.57 0.27
N ILE A 99 -2.66 -1.71 1.05
CA ILE A 99 -3.90 -2.06 1.77
C ILE A 99 -5.00 -1.09 1.33
N GLY A 100 -6.17 -1.61 0.97
CA GLY A 100 -7.31 -0.79 0.52
C GLY A 100 -8.55 -1.61 0.21
N LYS A 101 -9.51 -1.04 -0.52
CA LYS A 101 -10.74 -1.77 -0.92
C LYS A 101 -11.06 -1.67 -2.40
N GLY A 102 -11.77 -2.67 -2.90
CA GLY A 102 -12.21 -2.76 -4.30
C GLY A 102 -11.13 -3.31 -5.24
N ALA A 103 -11.54 -3.55 -6.49
CA ALA A 103 -10.69 -4.10 -7.53
C ALA A 103 -9.60 -3.12 -7.98
N ARG A 104 -8.53 -3.67 -8.56
CA ARG A 104 -7.44 -2.96 -9.22
C ARG A 104 -7.53 -3.22 -10.72
N ASN A 105 -7.06 -2.27 -11.54
CA ASN A 105 -7.00 -2.48 -12.98
C ASN A 105 -5.85 -3.42 -13.40
N GLU A 106 -5.88 -3.86 -14.66
CA GLU A 106 -4.90 -4.79 -15.22
C GLU A 106 -3.46 -4.26 -15.14
N ALA A 107 -3.25 -2.96 -15.39
CA ALA A 107 -1.92 -2.34 -15.33
C ALA A 107 -1.27 -2.46 -13.95
N VAL A 108 -2.07 -2.35 -12.88
CA VAL A 108 -1.59 -2.57 -11.52
C VAL A 108 -1.34 -4.04 -11.26
N ILE A 109 -2.22 -4.94 -11.71
CA ILE A 109 -2.06 -6.39 -11.53
C ILE A 109 -0.76 -6.86 -12.19
N GLU A 110 -0.48 -6.44 -13.42
CA GLU A 110 0.76 -6.77 -14.11
C GLU A 110 1.99 -6.17 -13.42
N SER A 111 1.90 -4.93 -12.94
CA SER A 111 2.98 -4.31 -12.15
C SER A 111 3.23 -5.04 -10.82
N MET A 112 2.18 -5.55 -10.16
CA MET A 112 2.30 -6.36 -8.95
C MET A 112 3.03 -7.67 -9.22
N LYS A 113 2.69 -8.36 -10.32
CA LYS A 113 3.37 -9.59 -10.75
C LYS A 113 4.84 -9.34 -11.05
N LYS A 114 5.14 -8.26 -11.79
CA LYS A 114 6.52 -7.84 -12.13
C LYS A 114 7.37 -7.59 -10.89
N ASN A 115 6.82 -6.90 -9.88
CA ASN A 115 7.57 -6.43 -8.72
C ASN A 115 7.49 -7.36 -7.49
N GLY A 116 6.69 -8.43 -7.56
CA GLY A 116 6.43 -9.33 -6.43
C GLY A 116 5.81 -8.57 -5.25
N VAL A 117 4.63 -7.98 -5.48
CA VAL A 117 3.91 -7.11 -4.54
C VAL A 117 2.54 -7.68 -4.21
N VAL A 118 2.10 -7.51 -2.96
CA VAL A 118 0.79 -7.99 -2.48
C VAL A 118 -0.18 -6.83 -2.25
N TYR A 119 -1.43 -7.05 -2.64
CA TYR A 119 -2.55 -6.18 -2.30
C TYR A 119 -3.45 -6.86 -1.27
N PHE A 120 -3.61 -6.25 -0.11
CA PHE A 120 -4.49 -6.71 0.96
C PHE A 120 -5.82 -5.95 0.89
N ALA A 121 -6.90 -6.66 0.58
CA ALA A 121 -8.24 -6.11 0.65
C ALA A 121 -8.69 -6.01 2.12
N ALA A 122 -9.20 -4.84 2.51
CA ALA A 122 -9.69 -4.53 3.85
C ALA A 122 -11.09 -3.87 3.80
#